data_AF-A0A6I1YXL1-F1
#
_entry.id   AF-A0A6I1YXL1-F1
#
_cell.length_a   1.000
_cell.length_b   1.000
_cell.length_c   1.000
_cell.angle_alpha   90.00
_cell.angle_beta   90.00
_cell.angle_gamma   90.00
#
_symmetry.space_group_name_H-M   'P 1'
#
loop_
_entity.id
_entity.type
_entity.pdbx_description
1 polymer ?
#
loop_
_entity_poly.entity_id
_entity_poly.type
_entity_poly.pdbx_seq_one_letter_code
_entity_poly.pdbx_strand_id
1 'polypeptide(L)'
;MTSPDTLVLRVAGRPVARYVTRPELPARLSPRPYLHPVTTLAGTVVTELSPGDHTHHLGVGVAVPDVEGHNFWGGRTFVRDQGPTELDNHGTQRHTGFQLRDPDGFVSELRWVAAGRELLRERRTVTATELTEVAWALDFTFALTNVTPGALSIGSPATNGRPGAAYGGFFWRARREDRAPDVFTADREGESEVHGRSAGWLALAGAGWTLVFAGATEETRRDPWFVRAAEYPGVGSSPAHTERLAVEPGDTVVRRIVTVVADGRLDRDEAAALVRKAVTP
;
A
#
# COMPACT_ATOMS: atom_id res chain seq x y z
N MET A 1 -15.28 -5.45 -24.55
CA MET A 1 -14.64 -5.26 -23.23
C MET A 1 -13.45 -6.21 -23.16
N THR A 2 -12.23 -5.70 -23.27
CA THR A 2 -11.02 -6.50 -23.08
C THR A 2 -10.87 -6.76 -21.58
N SER A 3 -10.85 -8.03 -21.17
CA SER A 3 -10.57 -8.40 -19.77
C SER A 3 -9.32 -7.64 -19.28
N PRO A 4 -9.32 -7.06 -18.07
CA PRO A 4 -8.15 -6.36 -17.56
C PRO A 4 -6.95 -7.31 -17.57
N ASP A 5 -5.83 -6.83 -18.10
CA ASP A 5 -4.58 -7.59 -18.15
C ASP A 5 -4.14 -7.86 -16.70
N THR A 6 -4.23 -9.13 -16.30
CA THR A 6 -4.07 -9.58 -14.92
C THR A 6 -2.91 -10.57 -14.84
N LEU A 7 -1.94 -10.29 -13.98
CA LEU A 7 -0.85 -11.20 -13.65
C LEU A 7 -1.20 -11.98 -12.37
N VAL A 8 -0.85 -13.26 -12.30
CA VAL A 8 -1.03 -14.10 -11.11
C VAL A 8 0.34 -14.35 -10.49
N LEU A 9 0.53 -13.90 -9.25
CA LEU A 9 1.69 -14.24 -8.44
C LEU A 9 1.50 -15.60 -7.77
N ARG A 10 2.58 -16.35 -7.67
CA ARG A 10 2.62 -17.72 -7.17
C ARG A 10 3.76 -17.92 -6.20
N VAL A 11 3.51 -18.74 -5.20
CA VAL A 11 4.50 -19.25 -4.23
C VAL A 11 4.45 -20.77 -4.28
N ALA A 12 5.57 -21.43 -4.53
CA ALA A 12 5.64 -22.88 -4.72
C ALA A 12 4.57 -23.41 -5.70
N GLY A 13 4.32 -22.67 -6.79
CA GLY A 13 3.30 -22.98 -7.81
C GLY A 13 1.85 -22.62 -7.42
N ARG A 14 1.56 -22.30 -6.16
CA ARG A 14 0.22 -21.94 -5.67
C ARG A 14 -0.09 -20.46 -5.94
N PRO A 15 -1.22 -20.10 -6.56
CA PRO A 15 -1.63 -18.69 -6.69
C PRO A 15 -1.81 -18.03 -5.33
N VAL A 16 -1.17 -16.88 -5.11
CA VAL A 16 -1.30 -16.12 -3.84
C VAL A 16 -1.77 -14.68 -4.05
N ALA A 17 -1.62 -14.12 -5.25
CA ALA A 17 -2.14 -12.78 -5.55
C ALA A 17 -2.45 -12.59 -7.03
N ARG A 18 -3.33 -11.64 -7.35
CA ARG A 18 -3.57 -11.16 -8.71
C ARG A 18 -3.27 -9.67 -8.83
N TYR A 19 -2.42 -9.30 -9.78
CA TYR A 19 -2.07 -7.91 -10.08
C TYR A 19 -2.88 -7.41 -11.28
N VAL A 20 -3.76 -6.44 -11.04
CA VAL A 20 -4.58 -5.79 -12.06
C VAL A 20 -3.85 -4.55 -12.55
N THR A 21 -3.47 -4.51 -13.82
CA THR A 21 -2.66 -3.41 -14.38
C THR A 21 -3.47 -2.21 -14.87
N ARG A 22 -4.73 -2.43 -15.27
CA ARG A 22 -5.59 -1.41 -15.88
C ARG A 22 -7.02 -1.60 -15.40
N PRO A 23 -7.35 -1.22 -14.16
CA PRO A 23 -8.71 -1.36 -13.68
C PRO A 23 -9.63 -0.34 -14.35
N GLU A 24 -10.84 -0.79 -14.69
CA GLU A 24 -11.90 0.05 -15.22
C GLU A 24 -12.64 0.72 -14.05
N LEU A 25 -12.14 1.89 -13.62
CA LEU A 25 -12.71 2.67 -12.51
C LEU A 25 -13.07 4.08 -12.98
N PRO A 26 -14.14 4.69 -12.42
CA PRO A 26 -14.41 6.11 -12.62
C PRO A 26 -13.20 6.98 -12.23
N ALA A 27 -12.99 8.08 -12.95
CA ALA A 27 -11.87 8.99 -12.71
C ALA A 27 -11.79 9.47 -11.24
N ARG A 28 -12.95 9.74 -10.62
CA ARG A 28 -13.06 10.15 -9.21
C ARG A 28 -12.51 9.14 -8.19
N LEU A 29 -12.23 7.91 -8.60
CA LEU A 29 -11.64 6.86 -7.75
C LEU A 29 -10.13 6.70 -7.97
N SER A 30 -9.51 7.58 -8.77
CA SER A 30 -8.09 7.59 -9.13
C SER A 30 -7.60 6.21 -9.61
N PRO A 31 -7.96 5.80 -10.84
CA PRO A 31 -7.63 4.47 -11.36
C PRO A 31 -6.13 4.19 -11.30
N ARG A 32 -5.77 3.01 -10.79
CA ARG A 32 -4.37 2.63 -10.54
C ARG A 32 -4.18 1.11 -10.40
N PRO A 33 -3.00 0.56 -10.72
CA PRO A 33 -2.76 -0.87 -10.54
C PRO A 33 -2.74 -1.30 -9.08
N TYR A 34 -3.33 -2.46 -8.79
CA TYR A 34 -3.43 -3.03 -7.44
C TYR A 34 -3.30 -4.56 -7.44
N LEU A 35 -3.00 -5.13 -6.26
CA LEU A 35 -3.09 -6.56 -5.99
C LEU A 35 -4.41 -6.88 -5.29
N HIS A 36 -5.25 -7.71 -5.90
CA HIS A 36 -6.44 -8.30 -5.28
C HIS A 36 -7.00 -9.45 -6.14
N PRO A 37 -7.45 -10.58 -5.53
CA PRO A 37 -7.28 -10.92 -4.13
C PRO A 37 -5.82 -11.25 -3.83
N VAL A 38 -5.39 -10.98 -2.59
CA VAL A 38 -4.20 -11.59 -1.99
C VAL A 38 -4.68 -12.62 -0.96
N THR A 39 -4.05 -13.80 -0.91
CA THR A 39 -4.45 -14.91 -0.03
C THR A 39 -3.29 -15.43 0.81
N THR A 40 -3.63 -16.04 1.95
CA THR A 40 -2.72 -16.96 2.66
C THR A 40 -2.49 -18.24 1.85
N LEU A 41 -1.59 -19.13 2.30
CA LEU A 41 -1.31 -20.40 1.61
C LEU A 41 -2.47 -21.39 1.70
N ALA A 42 -3.29 -21.32 2.75
CA ALA A 42 -4.55 -22.06 2.86
C ALA A 42 -5.71 -21.45 2.02
N GLY A 43 -5.47 -20.34 1.31
CA GLY A 43 -6.44 -19.72 0.41
C GLY A 43 -7.37 -18.71 1.07
N THR A 44 -7.13 -18.32 2.33
CA THR A 44 -7.89 -17.25 2.98
C THR A 44 -7.54 -15.91 2.32
N VAL A 45 -8.52 -15.26 1.69
CA VAL A 45 -8.33 -13.89 1.17
C VAL A 45 -8.05 -12.95 2.34
N VAL A 46 -7.08 -12.04 2.18
CA VAL A 46 -6.60 -11.09 3.21
C VAL A 46 -6.67 -9.63 2.76
N THR A 47 -7.39 -9.38 1.65
CA THR A 47 -7.61 -8.05 1.08
C THR A 47 -9.08 -7.82 0.76
N GLU A 48 -9.51 -6.58 0.81
CA GLU A 48 -10.83 -6.15 0.30
C GLU A 48 -10.66 -5.18 -0.88
N LEU A 49 -11.64 -5.18 -1.79
CA LEU A 49 -11.64 -4.36 -3.01
C LEU A 49 -12.92 -3.55 -3.10
N SER A 50 -12.78 -2.23 -3.25
CA SER A 50 -13.87 -1.28 -3.49
C SER A 50 -15.10 -1.49 -2.59
N PRO A 51 -14.95 -1.53 -1.26
CA PRO A 51 -16.09 -1.63 -0.35
C PRO A 51 -17.03 -0.43 -0.51
N GLY A 52 -18.33 -0.61 -0.25
CA GLY A 52 -19.36 0.40 -0.57
C GLY A 52 -19.19 1.75 0.12
N ASP A 53 -18.60 1.77 1.31
CA ASP A 53 -18.26 2.96 2.08
C ASP A 53 -16.97 3.66 1.60
N HIS A 54 -16.03 2.88 1.06
CA HIS A 54 -14.73 3.36 0.59
C HIS A 54 -14.38 2.78 -0.79
N THR A 55 -15.18 3.10 -1.81
CA THR A 55 -15.05 2.55 -3.17
C THR A 55 -13.70 2.79 -3.86
N HIS A 56 -12.90 3.73 -3.35
CA HIS A 56 -11.54 4.02 -3.84
C HIS A 56 -10.44 3.18 -3.16
N HIS A 57 -10.77 2.29 -2.21
CA HIS A 57 -9.80 1.37 -1.59
C HIS A 57 -9.62 0.11 -2.44
N LEU A 58 -8.37 -0.15 -2.87
CA LEU A 58 -8.06 -1.16 -3.87
C LEU A 58 -6.97 -2.14 -3.38
N GLY A 59 -7.36 -3.16 -2.60
CA GLY A 59 -6.46 -4.24 -2.16
C GLY A 59 -5.11 -3.71 -1.65
N VAL A 60 -4.03 -4.11 -2.32
CA VAL A 60 -2.67 -3.62 -2.02
C VAL A 60 -2.13 -2.79 -3.19
N GLY A 61 -1.52 -1.64 -2.90
CA GLY A 61 -0.85 -0.83 -3.91
C GLY A 61 -0.24 0.45 -3.36
N VAL A 62 0.06 1.38 -4.27
CA VAL A 62 0.56 2.72 -3.94
C VAL A 62 -0.51 3.74 -4.31
N ALA A 63 -0.88 4.60 -3.37
CA ALA A 63 -1.87 5.65 -3.56
C ALA A 63 -1.51 6.86 -2.70
N VAL A 64 -1.59 8.08 -3.24
CA VAL A 64 -1.18 9.30 -2.53
C VAL A 64 -2.31 10.34 -2.62
N PRO A 65 -2.82 10.86 -1.50
CA PRO A 65 -3.96 11.80 -1.52
C PRO A 65 -3.64 13.17 -2.11
N ASP A 66 -2.36 13.56 -2.13
CA ASP A 66 -1.92 14.86 -2.61
C ASP A 66 -0.54 14.75 -3.25
N VAL A 67 -0.50 14.84 -4.57
CA VAL A 67 0.72 15.02 -5.37
C VAL A 67 0.55 16.31 -6.14
N GLU A 68 1.20 17.37 -5.67
CA GLU A 68 1.10 18.72 -6.21
C GLU A 68 -0.36 19.19 -6.40
N GLY A 69 -1.19 18.95 -5.38
CA GLY A 69 -2.61 19.31 -5.37
C GLY A 69 -3.52 18.31 -6.11
N HIS A 70 -2.96 17.25 -6.70
CA HIS A 70 -3.73 16.21 -7.40
C HIS A 70 -3.92 14.96 -6.54
N ASN A 71 -5.13 14.40 -6.57
CA ASN A 71 -5.52 13.27 -5.76
C ASN A 71 -5.31 11.94 -6.50
N PHE A 72 -4.34 11.14 -6.08
CA PHE A 72 -4.08 9.78 -6.58
C PHE A 72 -4.59 8.68 -5.63
N TRP A 73 -5.34 9.07 -4.59
CA TRP A 73 -5.99 8.16 -3.64
C TRP A 73 -7.41 7.78 -4.10
N GLY A 74 -8.12 8.75 -4.68
CA GLY A 74 -9.53 8.67 -5.05
C GLY A 74 -10.45 9.22 -3.96
N GLY A 75 -11.74 9.33 -4.28
CA GLY A 75 -12.73 9.89 -3.38
C GLY A 75 -12.55 11.39 -3.14
N ARG A 76 -13.00 11.87 -2.00
CA ARG A 76 -12.93 13.29 -1.62
C ARG A 76 -11.51 13.69 -1.23
N THR A 77 -11.08 14.86 -1.68
CA THR A 77 -9.80 15.47 -1.30
C THR A 77 -9.98 16.19 0.04
N PHE A 78 -9.07 16.00 0.99
CA PHE A 78 -9.11 16.78 2.23
C PHE A 78 -8.53 18.18 1.99
N VAL A 79 -9.35 19.21 2.19
CA VAL A 79 -8.98 20.62 2.07
C VAL A 79 -8.96 21.25 3.45
N ARG A 80 -7.88 21.95 3.77
CA ARG A 80 -7.72 22.67 5.05
C ARG A 80 -8.92 23.59 5.27
N ASP A 81 -9.42 23.60 6.50
CA ASP A 81 -10.55 24.43 6.96
C ASP A 81 -11.91 24.15 6.26
N GLN A 82 -11.98 23.20 5.32
CA GLN A 82 -13.21 22.78 4.64
C GLN A 82 -13.57 21.31 4.91
N GLY A 83 -12.57 20.48 5.20
CA GLY A 83 -12.75 19.04 5.39
C GLY A 83 -12.64 18.25 4.08
N PRO A 84 -13.16 17.02 4.03
CA PRO A 84 -13.28 16.26 2.78
C PRO A 84 -14.15 17.03 1.77
N THR A 85 -13.68 17.24 0.56
CA THR A 85 -14.36 18.03 -0.49
C THR A 85 -14.31 17.27 -1.82
N GLU A 86 -15.44 17.28 -2.55
CA GLU A 86 -15.47 16.78 -3.92
C GLU A 86 -14.77 17.82 -4.82
N LEU A 87 -13.65 17.42 -5.41
CA LEU A 87 -12.87 18.26 -6.33
C LEU A 87 -12.63 17.48 -7.62
N ASP A 88 -12.54 18.18 -8.74
CA ASP A 88 -12.12 17.59 -10.03
C ASP A 88 -10.58 17.65 -10.15
N ASN A 89 -9.89 16.95 -9.24
CA ASN A 89 -8.42 16.98 -9.14
C ASN A 89 -7.79 15.58 -9.19
N HIS A 90 -8.53 14.56 -9.63
CA HIS A 90 -8.06 13.17 -9.60
C HIS A 90 -7.01 12.87 -10.65
N GLY A 91 -5.90 12.29 -10.19
CA GLY A 91 -4.87 11.70 -11.03
C GLY A 91 -5.14 10.23 -11.35
N THR A 92 -4.38 9.68 -12.29
CA THR A 92 -4.42 8.27 -12.69
C THR A 92 -3.00 7.70 -12.74
N GLN A 93 -2.80 6.51 -12.19
CA GLN A 93 -1.55 5.75 -12.38
C GLN A 93 -1.73 4.80 -13.55
N ARG A 94 -0.95 4.98 -14.62
CA ARG A 94 -1.05 4.23 -15.86
C ARG A 94 0.11 3.26 -15.98
N HIS A 95 -0.19 1.97 -16.00
CA HIS A 95 0.78 0.93 -16.36
C HIS A 95 1.29 1.14 -17.78
N THR A 96 2.60 1.17 -17.97
CA THR A 96 3.24 1.33 -19.30
C THR A 96 3.94 0.08 -19.79
N GLY A 97 4.33 -0.84 -18.91
CA GLY A 97 4.96 -2.09 -19.29
C GLY A 97 5.54 -2.88 -18.11
N PHE A 98 5.93 -4.12 -18.39
CA PHE A 98 6.75 -4.93 -17.49
C PHE A 98 8.19 -4.97 -18.04
N GLN A 99 9.17 -4.77 -17.16
CA GLN A 99 10.58 -5.04 -17.43
C GLN A 99 10.95 -6.49 -17.10
N LEU A 100 10.26 -7.07 -16.12
CA LEU A 100 10.35 -8.47 -15.72
C LEU A 100 8.95 -8.98 -15.36
N ARG A 101 8.67 -10.23 -15.70
CA ARG A 101 7.41 -10.90 -15.38
C ARG A 101 7.66 -12.40 -15.23
N ASP A 102 7.67 -12.85 -13.98
CA ASP A 102 7.82 -14.24 -13.57
C ASP A 102 6.62 -14.68 -12.72
N PRO A 103 6.44 -16.00 -12.49
CA PRO A 103 5.37 -16.48 -11.63
C PRO A 103 5.45 -15.96 -10.20
N ASP A 104 6.63 -15.70 -9.68
CA ASP A 104 6.91 -15.26 -8.31
C ASP A 104 7.22 -13.77 -8.18
N GLY A 105 7.21 -13.00 -9.29
CA GLY A 105 7.48 -11.57 -9.20
C GLY A 105 7.42 -10.82 -10.52
N PHE A 106 7.50 -9.49 -10.43
CA PHE A 106 7.56 -8.62 -11.59
C PHE A 106 8.26 -7.30 -11.30
N VAL A 107 8.65 -6.63 -12.37
CA VAL A 107 9.04 -5.22 -12.37
C VAL A 107 8.13 -4.48 -13.35
N SER A 108 7.35 -3.53 -12.85
CA SER A 108 6.35 -2.77 -13.59
C SER A 108 6.73 -1.30 -13.64
N GLU A 109 6.54 -0.68 -14.80
CA GLU A 109 6.72 0.75 -15.01
C GLU A 109 5.34 1.42 -15.10
N LEU A 110 5.16 2.54 -14.40
CA LEU A 110 3.93 3.30 -14.37
C LEU A 110 4.20 4.80 -14.55
N ARG A 111 3.20 5.53 -15.03
CA ARG A 111 3.18 7.00 -15.10
C ARG A 111 2.03 7.54 -14.29
N TRP A 112 2.30 8.56 -13.49
CA TRP A 112 1.30 9.27 -12.69
C TRP A 112 0.91 10.53 -13.45
N VAL A 113 -0.33 10.55 -13.95
CA VAL A 113 -0.83 11.61 -14.83
C VAL A 113 -2.01 12.32 -14.19
N ALA A 114 -1.99 13.64 -14.17
CA ALA A 114 -3.11 14.48 -13.75
C ALA A 114 -3.17 15.75 -14.62
N ALA A 115 -4.38 16.23 -14.90
CA ALA A 115 -4.60 17.42 -15.74
C ALA A 115 -3.80 17.41 -17.07
N GLY A 116 -3.70 16.25 -17.72
CA GLY A 116 -2.98 16.07 -18.98
C GLY A 116 -1.45 16.07 -18.89
N ARG A 117 -0.87 16.16 -17.68
CA ARG A 117 0.59 16.20 -17.46
C ARG A 117 1.07 14.96 -16.69
N GLU A 118 2.27 14.50 -17.03
CA GLU A 118 2.99 13.47 -16.28
C GLU A 118 3.74 14.15 -15.12
N LEU A 119 3.48 13.71 -13.89
CA LEU A 119 4.07 14.28 -12.67
C LEU A 119 5.18 13.39 -12.11
N LEU A 120 4.91 12.08 -12.05
CA LEU A 120 5.85 11.08 -11.54
C LEU A 120 5.96 9.91 -12.53
N ARG A 121 7.14 9.32 -12.58
CA ARG A 121 7.34 7.94 -13.07
C ARG A 121 7.50 7.03 -11.86
N GLU A 122 6.87 5.86 -11.92
CA GLU A 122 7.00 4.85 -10.89
C GLU A 122 7.62 3.58 -11.46
N ARG A 123 8.70 3.11 -10.84
CA ARG A 123 9.18 1.74 -10.99
C ARG A 123 8.74 0.93 -9.77
N ARG A 124 8.00 -0.14 -10.01
CA ARG A 124 7.43 -1.02 -8.98
C ARG A 124 8.00 -2.42 -9.10
N THR A 125 8.65 -2.91 -8.06
CA THR A 125 9.14 -4.29 -7.98
C THR A 125 8.33 -5.05 -6.95
N VAL A 126 7.81 -6.20 -7.34
CA VAL A 126 7.03 -7.07 -6.46
C VAL A 126 7.57 -8.49 -6.53
N THR A 127 7.77 -9.12 -5.39
CA THR A 127 8.20 -10.52 -5.27
C THR A 127 7.33 -11.25 -4.23
N ALA A 128 7.00 -12.50 -4.50
CA ALA A 128 6.27 -13.40 -3.62
C ALA A 128 7.17 -14.59 -3.26
N THR A 129 7.60 -14.68 -2.00
CA THR A 129 8.58 -15.67 -1.55
C THR A 129 7.99 -16.58 -0.48
N GLU A 130 8.17 -17.89 -0.59
CA GLU A 130 7.81 -18.82 0.48
C GLU A 130 8.70 -18.61 1.71
N LEU A 131 8.11 -18.51 2.91
CA LEU A 131 8.87 -18.47 4.15
C LEU A 131 8.77 -19.79 4.90
N THR A 132 7.58 -20.37 4.98
CA THR A 132 7.29 -21.65 5.64
C THR A 132 6.11 -22.31 4.93
N GLU A 133 5.71 -23.51 5.36
CA GLU A 133 4.53 -24.19 4.82
C GLU A 133 3.21 -23.42 5.01
N VAL A 134 3.19 -22.48 5.97
CA VAL A 134 2.00 -21.71 6.38
C VAL A 134 2.17 -20.20 6.22
N ALA A 135 3.30 -19.72 5.68
CA ALA A 135 3.56 -18.29 5.52
C ALA A 135 4.42 -17.97 4.30
N TRP A 136 4.11 -16.85 3.64
CA TRP A 136 4.89 -16.30 2.53
C TRP A 136 5.06 -14.79 2.70
N ALA A 137 5.98 -14.18 1.94
CA ALA A 137 6.25 -12.75 1.97
C ALA A 137 5.93 -12.09 0.63
N LEU A 138 5.18 -11.00 0.68
CA LEU A 138 5.07 -10.02 -0.40
C LEU A 138 6.12 -8.92 -0.18
N ASP A 139 7.18 -8.92 -0.96
CA ASP A 139 8.11 -7.80 -1.05
C ASP A 139 7.58 -6.80 -2.07
N PHE A 140 7.34 -5.57 -1.64
CA PHE A 140 6.80 -4.49 -2.47
C PHE A 140 7.71 -3.28 -2.38
N THR A 141 8.40 -2.98 -3.48
CA THR A 141 9.20 -1.76 -3.65
C THR A 141 8.54 -0.84 -4.66
N PHE A 142 8.43 0.45 -4.34
CA PHE A 142 8.09 1.48 -5.31
C PHE A 142 9.12 2.61 -5.27
N ALA A 143 9.49 3.10 -6.44
CA ALA A 143 10.38 4.24 -6.64
C ALA A 143 9.64 5.30 -7.46
N LEU A 144 9.46 6.51 -6.90
CA LEU A 144 8.78 7.62 -7.56
C LEU A 144 9.80 8.66 -7.98
N THR A 145 9.95 8.88 -9.28
CA THR A 145 10.85 9.88 -9.86
C THR A 145 10.05 11.11 -10.30
N ASN A 146 10.45 12.29 -9.84
CA ASN A 146 9.88 13.56 -10.33
C ASN A 146 10.36 13.85 -11.76
N VAL A 147 9.41 13.99 -12.68
CA VAL A 147 9.70 14.31 -14.11
C VAL A 147 9.30 15.73 -14.50
N THR A 148 8.85 16.52 -13.53
CA THR A 148 8.51 17.94 -13.74
C THR A 148 9.78 18.81 -13.64
N PRO A 149 9.78 20.03 -14.20
CA PRO A 149 10.95 20.92 -14.16
C PRO A 149 11.18 21.61 -12.81
N GLY A 150 10.26 21.48 -11.85
CA GLY A 150 10.35 22.09 -10.52
C GLY A 150 10.23 21.06 -9.40
N ALA A 151 10.50 21.50 -8.17
CA ALA A 151 10.25 20.66 -6.99
C ALA A 151 8.77 20.28 -6.94
N LEU A 152 8.49 18.99 -6.75
CA LEU A 152 7.15 18.42 -6.67
C LEU A 152 6.84 18.07 -5.21
N SER A 153 5.67 18.46 -4.73
CA SER A 153 5.26 18.20 -3.35
C SER A 153 4.37 16.97 -3.23
N ILE A 154 4.71 16.06 -2.31
CA ILE A 154 3.87 14.94 -1.87
C ILE A 154 3.33 15.25 -0.48
N GLY A 155 2.02 15.10 -0.31
CA GLY A 155 1.31 15.37 0.95
C GLY A 155 0.34 14.27 1.33
N SER A 156 -0.19 14.41 2.54
CA SER A 156 -1.30 13.63 3.10
C SER A 156 -2.35 14.57 3.70
N PRO A 157 -3.56 14.07 4.05
CA PRO A 157 -4.52 14.87 4.77
C PRO A 157 -3.97 15.43 6.08
N ALA A 158 -3.06 14.72 6.77
CA ALA A 158 -2.40 15.22 7.98
C ALA A 158 -1.59 16.50 7.69
N THR A 159 -0.76 16.49 6.66
CA THR A 159 0.00 17.68 6.24
C THR A 159 -0.92 18.80 5.72
N ASN A 160 -2.14 18.44 5.32
CA ASN A 160 -3.18 19.38 4.86
C ASN A 160 -4.10 19.86 5.99
N GLY A 161 -3.82 19.51 7.25
CA GLY A 161 -4.57 20.00 8.41
C GLY A 161 -5.57 19.03 9.01
N ARG A 162 -5.47 17.72 8.73
CA ARG A 162 -6.26 16.65 9.37
C ARG A 162 -5.38 15.75 10.27
N PRO A 163 -5.08 16.15 11.52
CA PRO A 163 -4.29 15.33 12.44
C PRO A 163 -4.80 13.88 12.50
N GLY A 164 -3.88 12.90 12.51
CA GLY A 164 -4.22 11.47 12.55
C GLY A 164 -4.73 10.87 11.23
N ALA A 165 -4.73 11.61 10.12
CA ALA A 165 -5.11 11.12 8.80
C ALA A 165 -3.93 11.11 7.81
N ALA A 166 -2.78 10.65 8.28
CA ALA A 166 -1.52 10.62 7.54
C ALA A 166 -1.41 9.45 6.55
N TYR A 167 -2.49 9.05 5.87
CA TYR A 167 -2.45 7.98 4.87
C TYR A 167 -1.85 8.47 3.55
N GLY A 168 -1.21 7.54 2.83
CA GLY A 168 -0.53 7.78 1.56
C GLY A 168 0.60 6.78 1.35
N GLY A 169 1.18 6.71 0.15
CA GLY A 169 2.26 5.77 -0.16
C GLY A 169 1.75 4.33 -0.31
N PHE A 170 2.45 3.37 0.28
CA PHE A 170 2.00 1.98 0.32
C PHE A 170 0.74 1.87 1.18
N PHE A 171 -0.26 1.16 0.70
CA PHE A 171 -1.46 0.87 1.47
C PHE A 171 -1.98 -0.54 1.20
N TRP A 172 -2.37 -1.22 2.27
CA TRP A 172 -3.04 -2.50 2.28
C TRP A 172 -4.44 -2.33 2.86
N ARG A 173 -5.47 -2.47 2.03
CA ARG A 173 -6.86 -2.63 2.47
C ARG A 173 -7.11 -4.09 2.83
N ALA A 174 -7.11 -4.40 4.12
CA ALA A 174 -7.35 -5.75 4.61
C ALA A 174 -8.85 -6.07 4.58
N ARG A 175 -9.18 -7.36 4.61
CA ARG A 175 -10.57 -7.80 4.65
C ARG A 175 -11.27 -7.35 5.93
N ARG A 176 -12.52 -6.90 5.80
CA ARG A 176 -13.39 -6.64 6.95
C ARG A 176 -14.00 -7.95 7.44
N GLU A 177 -14.10 -8.10 8.75
CA GLU A 177 -14.71 -9.23 9.45
C GLU A 177 -15.66 -8.70 10.54
N ASP A 178 -16.42 -9.59 11.17
CA ASP A 178 -17.34 -9.21 12.25
C ASP A 178 -16.60 -8.63 13.46
N ARG A 179 -15.43 -9.20 13.77
CA ARG A 179 -14.50 -8.68 14.79
C ARG A 179 -13.38 -7.92 14.10
N ALA A 180 -13.03 -6.75 14.63
CA ALA A 180 -11.83 -6.05 14.19
C ALA A 180 -10.59 -6.93 14.41
N PRO A 181 -9.61 -6.93 13.48
CA PRO A 181 -8.36 -7.64 13.68
C PRO A 181 -7.58 -7.01 14.84
N ASP A 182 -6.82 -7.84 15.54
CA ASP A 182 -5.93 -7.36 16.60
C ASP A 182 -4.70 -6.69 15.96
N VAL A 183 -4.22 -5.62 16.59
CA VAL A 183 -3.11 -4.80 16.10
C VAL A 183 -2.00 -4.86 17.14
N PHE A 184 -0.79 -5.24 16.75
CA PHE A 184 0.34 -5.27 17.69
C PHE A 184 1.70 -5.12 17.02
N THR A 185 2.68 -4.63 17.76
CA THR A 185 4.10 -4.57 17.37
C THR A 185 4.92 -5.51 18.27
N ALA A 186 6.23 -5.33 18.38
CA ALA A 186 7.02 -6.03 19.39
C ALA A 186 6.60 -5.64 20.82
N ASP A 187 6.24 -4.38 21.04
CA ASP A 187 6.13 -3.74 22.36
C ASP A 187 4.79 -3.04 22.62
N ARG A 188 3.92 -2.89 21.62
CA ARG A 188 2.62 -2.20 21.72
C ARG A 188 1.48 -3.08 21.25
N GLU A 189 0.26 -2.74 21.65
CA GLU A 189 -0.97 -3.43 21.28
C GLU A 189 -2.13 -2.44 21.17
N GLY A 190 -3.02 -2.67 20.21
CA GLY A 190 -4.18 -1.83 19.94
C GLY A 190 -3.92 -0.76 18.90
N GLU A 191 -4.97 -0.40 18.15
CA GLU A 191 -4.91 0.60 17.10
C GLU A 191 -4.37 1.95 17.61
N SER A 192 -4.84 2.42 18.77
CA SER A 192 -4.43 3.71 19.35
C SER A 192 -2.95 3.77 19.73
N GLU A 193 -2.38 2.67 20.19
CA GLU A 193 -0.98 2.63 20.61
C GLU A 193 -0.01 2.51 19.43
N VAL A 194 -0.48 2.01 18.29
CA VAL A 194 0.35 1.78 17.10
C VAL A 194 0.19 2.89 16.07
N HIS A 195 -1.02 3.40 15.86
CA HIS A 195 -1.31 4.35 14.79
C HIS A 195 -0.46 5.62 14.92
N GLY A 196 0.19 6.00 13.82
CA GLY A 196 1.02 7.21 13.74
C GLY A 196 2.39 7.06 14.41
N ARG A 197 2.81 5.83 14.74
CA ARG A 197 4.12 5.54 15.31
C ARG A 197 4.97 4.68 14.38
N SER A 198 6.29 4.88 14.45
CA SER A 198 7.26 3.97 13.86
C SER A 198 7.42 2.71 14.72
N ALA A 199 7.56 1.57 14.06
CA ALA A 199 7.90 0.29 14.67
C ALA A 199 8.63 -0.58 13.64
N GLY A 200 9.56 -1.43 14.08
CA GLY A 200 10.33 -2.31 13.19
C GLY A 200 9.44 -3.27 12.37
N TRP A 201 8.28 -3.63 12.94
CA TRP A 201 7.19 -4.29 12.25
C TRP A 201 5.86 -4.03 12.96
N LEU A 202 4.77 -4.29 12.25
CA LEU A 202 3.39 -4.21 12.73
C LEU A 202 2.62 -5.44 12.26
N ALA A 203 1.89 -6.11 13.15
CA ALA A 203 0.98 -7.19 12.81
C ALA A 203 -0.50 -6.76 12.87
N LEU A 204 -1.27 -7.27 11.91
CA LEU A 204 -2.73 -7.25 11.86
C LEU A 204 -3.21 -8.71 11.84
N ALA A 205 -3.92 -9.15 12.88
CA ALA A 205 -4.36 -10.54 13.03
C ALA A 205 -5.89 -10.66 13.06
N GLY A 206 -6.47 -11.22 11.99
CA GLY A 206 -7.90 -11.49 11.87
C GLY A 206 -8.26 -12.94 12.24
N ALA A 207 -9.46 -13.36 11.83
CA ALA A 207 -9.95 -14.71 12.03
C ALA A 207 -9.24 -15.71 11.10
N GLY A 208 -8.19 -16.34 11.62
CA GLY A 208 -7.46 -17.40 10.91
C GLY A 208 -6.41 -16.91 9.91
N TRP A 209 -5.96 -15.67 10.02
CA TRP A 209 -4.86 -15.12 9.22
C TRP A 209 -4.10 -14.03 9.98
N THR A 210 -2.83 -13.84 9.63
CA THR A 210 -2.00 -12.73 10.13
C THR A 210 -1.25 -12.07 8.99
N LEU A 211 -1.24 -10.74 8.98
CA LEU A 211 -0.38 -9.91 8.13
C LEU A 211 0.67 -9.25 9.02
N VAL A 212 1.96 -9.33 8.66
CA VAL A 212 3.03 -8.63 9.39
C VAL A 212 3.80 -7.75 8.42
N PHE A 213 3.69 -6.44 8.60
CA PHE A 213 4.29 -5.40 7.76
C PHE A 213 5.62 -4.95 8.34
N ALA A 214 6.65 -4.84 7.50
CA ALA A 214 7.96 -4.34 7.90
C ALA A 214 8.53 -3.38 6.86
N GLY A 215 9.08 -2.26 7.32
CA GLY A 215 9.95 -1.41 6.51
C GLY A 215 11.29 -2.11 6.30
N ALA A 216 11.62 -2.41 5.05
CA ALA A 216 12.79 -3.22 4.71
C ALA A 216 14.05 -2.39 4.41
N THR A 217 13.93 -1.06 4.38
CA THR A 217 15.06 -0.12 4.34
C THR A 217 15.01 0.81 5.55
N GLU A 218 16.16 1.35 5.92
CA GLU A 218 16.25 2.34 7.00
C GLU A 218 15.32 3.53 6.76
N GLU A 219 15.25 3.99 5.52
CA GLU A 219 14.37 5.09 5.13
C GLU A 219 12.89 4.73 5.26
N THR A 220 12.47 3.50 4.89
CA THR A 220 11.07 3.08 5.06
C THR A 220 10.70 2.91 6.53
N ARG A 221 11.64 2.52 7.40
CA ARG A 221 11.38 2.36 8.85
C ARG A 221 11.11 3.67 9.58
N ARG A 222 11.48 4.81 8.97
CA ARG A 222 11.19 6.15 9.52
C ARG A 222 9.74 6.56 9.29
N ASP A 223 9.08 6.02 8.27
CA ASP A 223 7.66 6.28 8.03
C ASP A 223 6.83 5.71 9.20
N PRO A 224 6.01 6.52 9.89
CA PRO A 224 5.08 5.99 10.87
C PRO A 224 3.96 5.18 10.21
N TRP A 225 3.49 4.13 10.90
CA TRP A 225 2.41 3.29 10.39
C TRP A 225 1.06 4.02 10.45
N PHE A 226 0.39 4.14 9.31
CA PHE A 226 -1.03 4.46 9.27
C PHE A 226 -1.81 3.17 9.53
N VAL A 227 -2.68 3.14 10.53
CA VAL A 227 -3.41 1.94 10.93
C VAL A 227 -4.86 2.29 11.21
N ARG A 228 -5.75 1.47 10.66
CA ARG A 228 -7.16 1.37 11.05
C ARG A 228 -7.48 -0.12 11.20
N ALA A 229 -8.26 -0.46 12.22
CA ALA A 229 -8.75 -1.81 12.45
C ALA A 229 -10.26 -1.80 12.69
N ALA A 230 -10.76 -0.90 13.53
CA ALA A 230 -12.16 -0.87 13.94
C ALA A 230 -13.11 -0.31 12.86
N GLU A 231 -12.80 0.87 12.31
CA GLU A 231 -13.60 1.50 11.25
C GLU A 231 -13.50 0.68 9.96
N TYR A 232 -12.25 0.39 9.59
CA TYR A 232 -11.92 -0.57 8.56
C TYR A 232 -10.50 -1.11 8.75
N PRO A 233 -10.23 -2.38 8.40
CA PRO A 233 -8.87 -2.91 8.41
C PRO A 233 -8.01 -2.31 7.28
N GLY A 234 -7.00 -1.52 7.64
CA GLY A 234 -6.08 -0.92 6.68
C GLY A 234 -4.75 -0.53 7.31
N VAL A 235 -3.66 -0.85 6.61
CA VAL A 235 -2.29 -0.49 7.03
C VAL A 235 -1.58 0.23 5.90
N GLY A 236 -0.89 1.33 6.20
CA GLY A 236 -0.09 2.07 5.22
C GLY A 236 1.23 2.58 5.77
N SER A 237 2.14 2.90 4.86
CA SER A 237 3.45 3.52 5.12
C SER A 237 3.51 4.81 4.30
N SER A 238 3.26 5.94 4.97
CA SER A 238 3.13 7.23 4.30
C SER A 238 4.44 8.01 4.32
N PRO A 239 4.98 8.40 3.15
CA PRO A 239 6.19 9.21 3.07
C PRO A 239 5.96 10.66 3.52
N ALA A 240 4.70 11.12 3.60
CA ALA A 240 4.33 12.47 4.01
C ALA A 240 3.45 12.42 5.27
N HIS A 241 3.97 11.81 6.33
CA HIS A 241 3.21 11.64 7.57
C HIS A 241 3.07 12.94 8.37
N THR A 242 4.21 13.58 8.67
CA THR A 242 4.28 14.79 9.50
C THR A 242 4.47 16.03 8.66
N GLU A 243 5.38 15.97 7.70
CA GLU A 243 5.71 17.05 6.78
C GLU A 243 5.44 16.63 5.34
N ARG A 244 5.21 17.61 4.47
CA ARG A 244 5.14 17.35 3.03
C ARG A 244 6.54 16.97 2.55
N LEU A 245 6.62 15.97 1.68
CA LEU A 245 7.87 15.53 1.07
C LEU A 245 8.07 16.30 -0.24
N ALA A 246 9.15 17.07 -0.34
CA ALA A 246 9.58 17.67 -1.59
C ALA A 246 10.47 16.68 -2.37
N VAL A 247 10.25 16.58 -3.68
CA VAL A 247 11.08 15.79 -4.60
C VAL A 247 11.60 16.71 -5.67
N GLU A 248 12.91 16.94 -5.72
CA GLU A 248 13.52 17.82 -6.72
C GLU A 248 13.43 17.24 -8.14
N PRO A 249 13.57 18.06 -9.19
CA PRO A 249 13.55 17.57 -10.58
C PRO A 249 14.55 16.44 -10.83
N GLY A 250 14.07 15.29 -11.29
CA GLY A 250 14.90 14.10 -11.55
C GLY A 250 15.21 13.24 -10.32
N ASP A 251 14.95 13.72 -9.11
CA ASP A 251 15.15 12.95 -7.89
C ASP A 251 14.12 11.83 -7.76
N THR A 252 14.50 10.79 -7.04
CA THR A 252 13.70 9.59 -6.83
C THR A 252 13.57 9.25 -5.35
N VAL A 253 12.33 9.05 -4.90
CA VAL A 253 12.03 8.57 -3.55
C VAL A 253 11.64 7.10 -3.59
N VAL A 254 12.21 6.30 -2.70
CA VAL A 254 12.03 4.85 -2.69
C VAL A 254 11.50 4.39 -1.33
N ARG A 255 10.55 3.46 -1.36
CA ARG A 255 10.11 2.70 -0.19
C ARG A 255 10.04 1.22 -0.53
N ARG A 256 10.43 0.38 0.42
CA ARG A 256 10.35 -1.09 0.34
C ARG A 256 9.65 -1.62 1.58
N ILE A 257 8.47 -2.17 1.39
CA ILE A 257 7.65 -2.78 2.43
C ILE A 257 7.60 -4.27 2.16
N VAL A 258 7.96 -5.07 3.16
CA VAL A 258 7.79 -6.52 3.11
C VAL A 258 6.62 -6.89 4.01
N THR A 259 5.65 -7.61 3.47
CA THR A 259 4.47 -8.08 4.21
C THR A 259 4.49 -9.59 4.28
N VAL A 260 4.62 -10.15 5.48
CA VAL A 260 4.37 -11.56 5.73
C VAL A 260 2.87 -11.80 5.70
N VAL A 261 2.44 -12.82 4.98
CA VAL A 261 1.06 -13.30 4.91
C VAL A 261 1.05 -14.73 5.43
N ALA A 262 0.42 -14.94 6.58
CA ALA A 262 0.43 -16.23 7.28
C ALA A 262 -0.98 -16.77 7.49
N ASP A 263 -1.09 -18.10 7.43
CA ASP A 263 -2.25 -18.84 7.92
C ASP A 263 -2.29 -18.76 9.45
N GLY A 264 -3.48 -18.58 10.01
CA GLY A 264 -3.68 -18.54 11.47
C GLY A 264 -3.20 -17.26 12.15
N ARG A 265 -3.24 -17.28 13.48
CA ARG A 265 -2.76 -16.20 14.33
C ARG A 265 -1.30 -16.45 14.70
N LEU A 266 -0.45 -15.47 14.46
CA LEU A 266 0.93 -15.46 14.98
C LEU A 266 0.99 -14.75 16.33
N ASP A 267 1.88 -15.22 17.21
CA ASP A 267 2.33 -14.43 18.36
C ASP A 267 3.44 -13.43 17.98
N ARG A 268 3.94 -12.68 18.96
CA ARG A 268 4.97 -11.64 18.75
C ARG A 268 6.32 -12.22 18.33
N ASP A 269 6.69 -13.38 18.86
CA ASP A 269 7.99 -14.01 18.59
C ASP A 269 7.99 -14.66 17.21
N GLU A 270 6.90 -15.32 16.85
CA GLU A 270 6.65 -15.88 15.51
C GLU A 270 6.65 -14.78 14.45
N ALA A 271 5.90 -13.69 14.67
CA ALA A 271 5.86 -12.53 13.78
C ALA A 271 7.26 -11.92 13.59
N ALA A 272 8.00 -11.71 14.68
CA ALA A 272 9.35 -11.17 14.62
C ALA A 272 10.33 -12.11 13.89
N ALA A 273 10.21 -13.42 14.07
CA ALA A 273 11.03 -14.41 13.38
C ALA A 273 10.78 -14.42 11.87
N LEU A 274 9.51 -14.39 11.45
CA LEU A 274 9.13 -14.35 10.03
C LEU A 274 9.59 -13.04 9.36
N VAL A 275 9.46 -11.90 10.04
CA VAL A 275 9.98 -10.62 9.52
C VAL A 275 11.49 -10.68 9.32
N ARG A 276 12.26 -11.20 10.29
CA ARG A 276 13.72 -11.36 10.13
C ARG A 276 14.04 -12.24 8.91
N LYS A 277 13.32 -13.35 8.73
CA LYS A 277 13.49 -14.23 7.57
C LYS A 277 13.17 -13.52 6.25
N ALA A 278 12.10 -12.71 6.21
CA ALA A 278 11.61 -12.07 5.00
C ALA A 278 12.41 -10.83 4.57
N VAL A 279 13.03 -10.12 5.51
CA VAL A 279 13.77 -8.87 5.25
C VAL A 279 15.28 -9.11 5.00
N THR A 280 15.78 -10.30 5.34
CA THR A 280 17.16 -10.69 5.04
C THR A 280 17.33 -10.83 3.52
N PRO A 281 18.39 -10.24 2.91
CA PRO A 281 18.63 -10.32 1.47
C PRO A 281 18.89 -11.74 0.96
#